data_AF-A0A920V0N9-F1
#
_entry.id   AF-A0A920V0N9-F1
#
_cell.length_a   1.000
_cell.length_b   1.000
_cell.length_c   1.000
_cell.angle_alpha   90.00
_cell.angle_beta   90.00
_cell.angle_gamma   90.00
#
_symmetry.space_group_name_H-M   'P 1'
#
loop_
_entity.id
_entity.type
_entity.pdbx_description
1 polymer ?
#
loop_
_entity_poly.entity_id
_entity_poly.type
_entity_poly.pdbx_seq_one_letter_code
_entity_poly.pdbx_strand_id
1 'polypeptide(L)'
;MTAEEVELLGRIARADIRLRADASVRDDGEGRAVSLRVRNELQDDIYSTISRSRRIVSVMEQLLGGEVYHYHHKLIFKDRQTAGAWAWHQDYGYWYDYACLYPLLASCLIAVDPATRDNGCPQVLAGSHRMGRIEHGIKGDQTGADPERVAAIEQQLETVHVTLGPGDAIFFHCNLLHRSDANTKARPAMGLICCYNAARNNPYRQIRHPP
;
A
#
# COMPACT_ATOMS: atom_id res chain seq x y z
N MET A 1 -2.04 16.29 2.64
CA MET A 1 -1.47 17.19 1.61
C MET A 1 -2.42 18.36 1.43
N THR A 2 -1.95 19.51 0.93
CA THR A 2 -2.88 20.60 0.58
C THR A 2 -3.68 20.22 -0.67
N ALA A 3 -4.79 20.91 -0.91
CA ALA A 3 -5.61 20.70 -2.10
C ALA A 3 -4.81 20.89 -3.39
N GLU A 4 -3.96 21.92 -3.45
CA GLU A 4 -3.11 22.21 -4.62
C GLU A 4 -2.10 21.08 -4.88
N GLU A 5 -1.47 20.56 -3.82
CA GLU A 5 -0.48 19.49 -3.95
C GLU A 5 -1.10 18.19 -4.47
N VAL A 6 -2.27 17.80 -3.95
CA VAL A 6 -2.96 16.57 -4.41
C VAL A 6 -3.53 16.74 -5.81
N GLU A 7 -4.02 17.94 -6.16
CA GLU A 7 -4.49 18.22 -7.51
C GLU A 7 -3.35 18.10 -8.53
N LEU A 8 -2.18 18.69 -8.22
CA LEU A 8 -0.99 18.58 -9.07
C LEU A 8 -0.53 17.13 -9.22
N LEU A 9 -0.43 16.38 -8.12
CA LEU A 9 -0.11 14.95 -8.14
C LEU A 9 -1.07 14.18 -9.04
N GLY A 10 -2.37 14.38 -8.84
CA GLY A 10 -3.39 13.70 -9.62
C GLY A 10 -3.31 14.06 -11.11
N ARG A 11 -3.05 15.32 -11.45
CA ARG A 11 -2.92 15.77 -12.84
C ARG A 11 -1.74 15.11 -13.53
N ILE A 12 -0.58 15.11 -12.88
CA ILE A 12 0.65 14.48 -13.39
C ILE A 12 0.44 12.97 -13.55
N ALA A 13 -0.05 12.28 -12.51
CA ALA A 13 -0.22 10.83 -12.53
C ALA A 13 -1.20 10.33 -13.60
N ARG A 14 -2.26 11.11 -13.91
CA ARG A 14 -3.20 10.76 -14.99
C ARG A 14 -2.64 11.02 -16.39
N ALA A 15 -1.73 11.98 -16.53
CA ALA A 15 -1.06 12.30 -17.78
C ALA A 15 0.19 11.42 -18.04
N ASP A 16 0.68 10.71 -17.02
CA ASP A 16 1.89 9.90 -17.09
C ASP A 16 1.64 8.56 -17.80
N ILE A 17 1.78 8.57 -19.13
CA ILE A 17 1.60 7.40 -19.99
C ILE A 17 2.63 6.31 -19.67
N ARG A 18 3.86 6.67 -19.29
CA ARG A 18 4.93 5.70 -19.00
C ARG A 18 4.65 4.96 -17.71
N LEU A 19 4.21 5.68 -16.68
CA LEU A 19 3.78 5.08 -15.42
C LEU A 19 2.68 4.02 -15.62
N ARG A 20 1.72 4.29 -16.51
CA ARG A 20 0.66 3.32 -16.86
C ARG A 20 1.15 2.16 -17.72
N ALA A 21 1.99 2.45 -18.73
CA ALA A 21 2.51 1.42 -19.63
C ALA A 21 3.37 0.39 -18.89
N ASP A 22 4.11 0.83 -17.87
CA ASP A 22 4.94 -0.05 -17.07
C ASP A 22 4.23 -0.64 -15.84
N ALA A 23 2.92 -0.40 -15.67
CA ALA A 23 2.19 -0.91 -14.52
C ALA A 23 2.05 -2.44 -14.60
N SER A 24 2.29 -3.10 -13.47
CA SER A 24 2.08 -4.52 -13.29
C SER A 24 0.60 -4.78 -12.98
N VAL A 25 0.01 -5.74 -13.67
CA VAL A 25 -1.37 -6.20 -13.44
C VAL A 25 -1.32 -7.45 -12.57
N ARG A 26 -2.12 -7.49 -11.50
CA ARG A 26 -2.19 -8.62 -10.55
C ARG A 26 -3.59 -9.18 -10.51
N ASP A 27 -3.76 -10.42 -10.95
CA ASP A 27 -5.03 -11.15 -10.86
C ASP A 27 -5.43 -11.37 -9.39
N ASP A 28 -6.70 -11.15 -9.07
CA ASP A 28 -7.24 -11.28 -7.70
C ASP A 28 -7.77 -12.68 -7.36
N GLY A 29 -7.67 -13.62 -8.30
CA GLY A 29 -8.19 -14.98 -8.21
C GLY A 29 -9.70 -15.08 -8.48
N GLU A 30 -10.37 -13.97 -8.77
CA GLU A 30 -11.83 -13.88 -8.97
C GLU A 30 -12.17 -13.31 -10.36
N GLY A 31 -11.21 -13.38 -11.30
CA GLY A 31 -11.37 -12.96 -12.69
C GLY A 31 -11.28 -11.44 -12.90
N ARG A 32 -10.74 -10.71 -11.93
CA ARG A 32 -10.42 -9.27 -12.06
C ARG A 32 -8.96 -9.06 -11.70
N ALA A 33 -8.46 -7.86 -11.96
CA ALA A 33 -7.08 -7.53 -11.65
C ALA A 33 -6.93 -6.13 -11.11
N VAL A 34 -5.87 -5.93 -10.32
CA VAL A 34 -5.44 -4.61 -9.84
C VAL A 34 -4.18 -4.20 -10.59
N SER A 35 -4.10 -2.92 -10.95
CA SER A 35 -2.90 -2.36 -11.57
C SER A 35 -2.10 -1.56 -10.55
N LEU A 36 -0.79 -1.77 -10.52
CA LEU A 36 0.13 -0.98 -9.72
C LEU A 36 1.48 -0.76 -10.40
N ARG A 37 2.19 0.26 -9.96
CA ARG A 37 3.59 0.48 -10.33
C ARG A 37 4.45 0.60 -9.08
N VAL A 38 5.43 -0.27 -8.90
CA VAL A 38 6.42 -0.19 -7.81
C VAL A 38 7.69 0.50 -8.30
N ARG A 39 8.26 1.38 -7.46
CA ARG A 39 9.56 2.02 -7.66
C ARG A 39 10.40 1.88 -6.40
N ASN A 40 11.54 1.21 -6.53
CA ASN A 40 12.53 1.08 -5.46
C ASN A 40 13.49 2.29 -5.39
N GLU A 41 13.62 3.04 -6.49
CA GLU A 41 14.55 4.17 -6.59
C GLU A 41 13.78 5.49 -6.63
N LEU A 42 14.36 6.50 -5.99
CA LEU A 42 13.89 7.87 -6.06
C LEU A 42 14.44 8.54 -7.33
N GLN A 43 13.60 9.34 -7.98
CA GLN A 43 13.94 10.10 -9.18
C GLN A 43 13.63 11.59 -8.99
N ASP A 44 13.92 12.39 -10.02
CA ASP A 44 13.52 13.79 -10.07
C ASP A 44 12.07 13.93 -10.58
N ASP A 45 11.13 13.45 -9.77
CA ASP A 45 9.70 13.48 -10.06
C ASP A 45 8.86 13.82 -8.83
N ILE A 46 7.55 14.05 -9.06
CA ILE A 46 6.62 14.42 -7.98
C ILE A 46 6.43 13.29 -6.97
N TYR A 47 6.44 12.02 -7.40
CA TYR A 47 6.22 10.87 -6.51
C TYR A 47 7.36 10.76 -5.49
N SER A 48 8.59 10.82 -5.99
CA SER A 48 9.82 10.79 -5.20
C SER A 48 9.97 12.03 -4.33
N THR A 49 9.51 13.18 -4.80
CA THR A 49 9.45 14.40 -3.99
C THR A 49 8.49 14.23 -2.80
N ILE A 50 7.31 13.66 -3.03
CA ILE A 50 6.35 13.37 -1.97
C ILE A 50 6.92 12.31 -1.01
N SER A 51 7.53 11.24 -1.51
CA SER A 51 8.19 10.21 -0.69
C SER A 51 9.37 10.73 0.16
N ARG A 52 9.86 11.94 -0.11
CA ARG A 52 10.90 12.61 0.71
C ARG A 52 10.33 13.72 1.59
N SER A 53 9.01 13.95 1.55
CA SER A 53 8.35 15.00 2.30
C SER A 53 8.59 14.83 3.81
N ARG A 54 9.10 15.87 4.45
CA ARG A 54 9.31 15.90 5.91
C ARG A 54 8.04 15.55 6.70
N ARG A 55 6.86 15.92 6.18
CA ARG A 55 5.56 15.58 6.80
C ARG A 55 5.33 14.06 6.92
N ILE A 56 5.88 13.27 6.00
CA ILE A 56 5.78 11.82 6.01
C ILE A 56 6.94 11.23 6.81
N VAL A 57 8.17 11.63 6.48
CA VAL A 57 9.39 11.10 7.11
C VAL A 57 9.36 11.29 8.62
N SER A 58 9.02 12.48 9.13
CA SER A 58 9.00 12.73 10.57
C SER A 58 7.93 11.91 11.32
N VAL A 59 6.83 11.52 10.67
CA VAL A 59 5.84 10.60 11.26
C VAL A 59 6.37 9.18 11.26
N MET A 60 7.03 8.75 10.17
CA MET A 60 7.64 7.43 10.09
C MET A 60 8.75 7.23 11.11
N GLU A 61 9.59 8.24 11.34
CA GLU A 61 10.63 8.20 12.38
C GLU A 61 10.04 8.04 13.78
N GLN A 62 8.90 8.69 14.06
CA GLN A 62 8.19 8.51 15.33
C GLN A 62 7.60 7.11 15.45
N LEU A 63 6.95 6.61 14.39
CA LEU A 63 6.31 5.30 14.39
C LEU A 63 7.32 4.13 14.46
N LEU A 64 8.48 4.27 13.82
CA LEU A 64 9.52 3.24 13.76
C LEU A 64 10.64 3.46 14.80
N GLY A 65 10.57 4.53 15.58
CA GLY A 65 11.48 4.81 16.69
C GLY A 65 12.92 5.09 16.23
N GLY A 66 13.11 6.08 15.36
CA GLY A 66 14.43 6.54 14.89
C GLY A 66 14.48 6.78 13.39
N GLU A 67 15.70 6.96 12.87
CA GLU A 67 15.93 7.23 11.44
C GLU A 67 15.33 6.14 10.54
N VAL A 68 14.77 6.56 9.41
CA VAL A 68 14.15 5.71 8.39
C VAL A 68 14.75 6.01 7.02
N TYR A 69 14.69 5.03 6.13
CA TYR A 69 14.99 5.22 4.72
C TYR A 69 13.80 4.83 3.84
N HIS A 70 13.72 5.42 2.65
CA HIS A 70 12.74 5.05 1.64
C HIS A 70 12.99 3.61 1.19
N TYR A 71 11.98 2.75 1.34
CA TYR A 71 12.10 1.34 0.96
C TYR A 71 11.63 1.11 -0.48
N HIS A 72 10.41 1.55 -0.79
CA HIS A 72 9.86 1.67 -2.15
C HIS A 72 8.62 2.56 -2.09
N HIS A 73 8.11 2.98 -3.24
CA HIS A 73 6.78 3.56 -3.32
C HIS A 73 5.98 2.89 -4.44
N LYS A 74 4.66 2.94 -4.30
CA LYS A 74 3.70 2.31 -5.21
C LYS A 74 2.63 3.31 -5.62
N LEU A 75 2.31 3.34 -6.91
CA LEU A 75 1.06 3.94 -7.36
C LEU A 75 0.07 2.82 -7.66
N ILE A 76 -1.11 2.89 -7.05
CA ILE A 76 -2.20 1.93 -7.24
C ILE A 76 -3.26 2.58 -8.13
N PHE A 77 -3.71 1.85 -9.16
CA PHE A 77 -4.76 2.26 -10.09
C PHE A 77 -5.93 1.29 -10.04
N LYS A 78 -7.05 1.76 -9.49
CA LYS A 78 -8.34 1.07 -9.61
C LYS A 78 -9.20 1.78 -10.63
N ASP A 79 -8.98 1.43 -11.89
CA ASP A 79 -9.70 1.98 -13.04
C ASP A 79 -10.94 1.14 -13.33
N ARG A 80 -11.82 1.61 -14.23
CA ARG A 80 -13.01 0.85 -14.68
C ARG A 80 -12.67 -0.55 -15.23
N GLN A 81 -11.46 -0.72 -15.77
CA GLN A 81 -11.00 -1.95 -16.40
C GLN A 81 -10.20 -2.86 -15.44
N THR A 82 -9.72 -2.31 -14.31
CA THR A 82 -8.89 -3.00 -13.30
C THR A 82 -9.56 -2.94 -11.93
N ALA A 83 -10.83 -3.35 -11.90
CA ALA A 83 -11.70 -3.33 -10.72
C ALA A 83 -11.45 -4.53 -9.77
N GLY A 84 -10.23 -5.06 -9.70
CA GLY A 84 -9.88 -6.16 -8.81
C GLY A 84 -9.86 -5.76 -7.34
N ALA A 85 -9.99 -6.76 -6.47
CA ALA A 85 -9.78 -6.60 -5.04
C ALA A 85 -8.31 -6.86 -4.68
N TRP A 86 -7.85 -6.24 -3.59
CA TRP A 86 -6.69 -6.73 -2.85
C TRP A 86 -7.18 -7.71 -1.81
N ALA A 87 -6.67 -8.94 -1.81
CA ALA A 87 -6.95 -9.89 -0.75
C ALA A 87 -6.45 -9.37 0.61
N TRP A 88 -6.98 -9.91 1.71
CA TRP A 88 -6.40 -9.66 3.03
C TRP A 88 -4.92 -10.04 3.04
N HIS A 89 -4.06 -9.12 3.44
CA HIS A 89 -2.61 -9.35 3.51
C HIS A 89 -1.95 -8.44 4.55
N GLN A 90 -0.72 -8.80 4.90
CA GLN A 90 0.25 -7.94 5.58
C GLN A 90 1.35 -7.61 4.59
N ASP A 91 1.80 -6.36 4.54
CA ASP A 91 2.94 -5.97 3.71
C ASP A 91 4.20 -6.78 4.08
N TYR A 92 4.39 -7.01 5.38
CA TYR A 92 5.50 -7.84 5.86
C TYR A 92 5.37 -9.31 5.47
N GLY A 93 4.17 -9.78 5.10
CA GLY A 93 3.96 -11.15 4.63
C GLY A 93 4.91 -11.52 3.51
N TYR A 94 5.09 -10.62 2.53
CA TYR A 94 6.01 -10.81 1.41
C TYR A 94 7.30 -10.00 1.53
N TRP A 95 7.36 -8.90 2.32
CA TRP A 95 8.65 -8.24 2.60
C TRP A 95 9.57 -9.07 3.48
N TYR A 96 9.02 -10.00 4.26
CA TYR A 96 9.78 -11.03 4.98
C TYR A 96 10.69 -11.82 4.03
N ASP A 97 10.18 -12.20 2.86
CA ASP A 97 10.93 -12.92 1.83
C ASP A 97 11.99 -12.03 1.15
N TYR A 98 11.86 -10.71 1.27
CA TYR A 98 12.83 -9.70 0.82
C TYR A 98 13.89 -9.40 1.89
N ALA A 99 14.23 -10.43 2.68
CA ALA A 99 15.36 -10.47 3.60
C ALA A 99 15.33 -9.48 4.76
N CYS A 100 14.18 -8.87 5.06
CA CYS A 100 14.00 -8.05 6.27
C CYS A 100 13.73 -8.94 7.49
N LEU A 101 14.67 -9.02 8.43
CA LEU A 101 14.57 -9.90 9.60
C LEU A 101 13.54 -9.44 10.63
N TYR A 102 13.33 -8.13 10.77
CA TYR A 102 12.38 -7.56 11.70
C TYR A 102 11.28 -6.78 10.97
N PRO A 103 10.05 -6.74 11.52
CA PRO A 103 8.95 -5.97 10.97
C PRO A 103 9.07 -4.47 11.30
N LEU A 104 10.25 -3.88 11.14
CA LEU A 104 10.48 -2.45 11.38
C LEU A 104 10.22 -1.62 10.13
N LEU A 105 9.07 -1.89 9.47
CA LEU A 105 8.62 -1.23 8.26
C LEU A 105 7.20 -0.68 8.43
N ALA A 106 6.90 0.40 7.71
CA ALA A 106 5.58 1.01 7.70
C ALA A 106 5.27 1.66 6.35
N SER A 107 3.98 1.82 6.09
CA SER A 107 3.43 2.38 4.85
C SER A 107 2.64 3.65 5.15
N CYS A 108 2.78 4.65 4.29
CA CYS A 108 1.94 5.83 4.23
C CYS A 108 1.15 5.79 2.92
N LEU A 109 -0.15 5.51 2.99
CA LEU A 109 -1.05 5.61 1.84
C LEU A 109 -1.64 7.01 1.81
N ILE A 110 -1.46 7.70 0.68
CA ILE A 110 -2.05 9.00 0.38
C ILE A 110 -3.13 8.79 -0.68
N ALA A 111 -4.33 9.25 -0.38
CA ALA A 111 -5.43 9.23 -1.32
C ALA A 111 -5.25 10.34 -2.38
N VAL A 112 -5.15 9.99 -3.66
CA VAL A 112 -5.09 10.97 -4.75
C VAL A 112 -6.49 11.25 -5.29
N ASP A 113 -7.30 10.20 -5.38
CA ASP A 113 -8.76 10.27 -5.54
C ASP A 113 -9.46 9.99 -4.21
N PRO A 114 -10.74 10.36 -4.05
CA PRO A 114 -11.51 9.97 -2.87
C PRO A 114 -11.53 8.44 -2.70
N ALA A 115 -11.18 7.95 -1.51
CA ALA A 115 -11.36 6.55 -1.14
C ALA A 115 -12.65 6.42 -0.32
N THR A 116 -13.64 5.75 -0.89
CA THR A 116 -14.96 5.54 -0.31
C THR A 116 -15.29 4.04 -0.31
N ARG A 117 -16.28 3.62 0.48
CA ARG A 117 -16.73 2.23 0.48
C ARG A 117 -17.12 1.75 -0.93
N ASP A 118 -17.75 2.64 -1.69
CA ASP A 118 -18.25 2.40 -3.04
C ASP A 118 -17.19 2.21 -4.13
N ASN A 119 -15.98 2.74 -3.94
CA ASN A 119 -14.87 2.60 -4.90
C ASN A 119 -13.66 1.86 -4.31
N GLY A 120 -13.90 1.02 -3.29
CA GLY A 120 -12.92 0.08 -2.77
C GLY A 120 -11.87 0.75 -1.89
N CYS A 121 -12.30 1.56 -0.92
CA CYS A 121 -11.42 2.08 0.12
C CYS A 121 -10.67 0.95 0.85
N PRO A 122 -9.50 1.23 1.43
CA PRO A 122 -8.84 0.28 2.30
C PRO A 122 -9.75 -0.16 3.44
N GLN A 123 -9.62 -1.43 3.80
CA GLN A 123 -10.19 -2.02 4.99
C GLN A 123 -9.06 -2.55 5.84
N VAL A 124 -9.18 -2.41 7.16
CA VAL A 124 -8.17 -2.87 8.11
C VAL A 124 -8.85 -3.63 9.24
N LEU A 125 -8.15 -4.62 9.80
CA LEU A 125 -8.55 -5.23 11.06
C LEU A 125 -7.88 -4.47 12.20
N ALA A 126 -8.65 -3.69 12.95
CA ALA A 126 -8.13 -2.78 13.97
C ALA A 126 -7.30 -3.55 15.01
N GLY A 127 -6.07 -3.09 15.26
CA GLY A 127 -5.15 -3.74 16.22
C GLY A 127 -4.44 -5.00 15.71
N SER A 128 -4.73 -5.49 14.50
CA SER A 128 -4.20 -6.77 14.00
C SER A 128 -2.66 -6.84 13.91
N HIS A 129 -2.00 -5.69 13.74
CA HIS A 129 -0.53 -5.58 13.73
C HIS A 129 0.14 -6.12 15.00
N ARG A 130 -0.58 -6.17 16.13
CA ARG A 130 -0.08 -6.67 17.42
C ARG A 130 0.09 -8.19 17.44
N MET A 131 -0.50 -8.91 16.50
CA MET A 131 -0.36 -10.37 16.38
C MET A 131 0.95 -10.80 15.70
N GLY A 132 1.75 -9.85 15.22
CA GLY A 132 2.95 -10.14 14.44
C GLY A 132 2.63 -10.59 13.01
N ARG A 133 3.59 -11.23 12.35
CA ARG A 133 3.42 -11.79 11.01
C ARG A 133 2.58 -13.07 11.10
N ILE A 134 1.61 -13.21 10.21
CA ILE A 134 0.88 -14.46 10.00
C ILE A 134 1.24 -15.08 8.65
N GLU A 135 0.91 -16.35 8.45
CA GLU A 135 1.26 -17.02 7.20
C GLU A 135 0.54 -16.48 5.98
N HIS A 136 1.29 -16.46 4.88
CA HIS A 136 0.82 -16.00 3.59
C HIS A 136 0.96 -17.14 2.57
N GLY A 137 -0.01 -17.20 1.67
CA GLY A 137 0.00 -18.08 0.51
C GLY A 137 -0.23 -17.28 -0.77
N ILE A 138 -0.31 -17.99 -1.90
CA ILE A 138 -0.62 -17.38 -3.20
C ILE A 138 -2.13 -17.55 -3.47
N LYS A 139 -2.82 -16.45 -3.76
CA LYS A 139 -4.20 -16.42 -4.28
C LYS A 139 -4.21 -15.60 -5.57
N GLY A 140 -4.50 -16.23 -6.71
CA GLY A 140 -4.26 -15.61 -8.02
C GLY A 140 -2.77 -15.28 -8.18
N ASP A 141 -2.46 -14.03 -8.54
CA ASP A 141 -1.09 -13.51 -8.59
C ASP A 141 -0.69 -12.73 -7.32
N GLN A 142 -1.55 -12.73 -6.29
CA GLN A 142 -1.37 -11.96 -5.06
C GLN A 142 -0.87 -12.86 -3.92
N THR A 143 0.03 -12.32 -3.10
CA THR A 143 0.43 -12.92 -1.82
C THR A 143 -0.57 -12.48 -0.75
N GLY A 144 -1.50 -13.38 -0.41
CA GLY A 144 -2.56 -13.14 0.58
C GLY A 144 -2.28 -13.85 1.90
N ALA A 145 -2.85 -13.34 2.98
CA ALA A 145 -2.84 -14.00 4.28
C ALA A 145 -3.71 -15.27 4.26
N ASP A 146 -3.37 -16.23 5.12
CA ASP A 146 -4.13 -17.48 5.28
C ASP A 146 -5.63 -17.23 5.54
N PRO A 147 -6.54 -17.67 4.64
CA PRO A 147 -7.96 -17.35 4.73
C PRO A 147 -8.67 -17.90 5.97
N GLU A 148 -8.29 -19.10 6.43
CA GLU A 148 -8.88 -19.71 7.63
C GLU A 148 -8.56 -18.86 8.86
N ARG A 149 -7.29 -18.47 9.00
CA ARG A 149 -6.83 -17.60 10.09
C ARG A 149 -7.47 -16.22 10.02
N VAL A 150 -7.58 -15.63 8.83
CA VAL A 150 -8.24 -14.33 8.63
C VAL A 150 -9.71 -14.40 9.08
N ALA A 151 -10.44 -15.45 8.70
CA ALA A 151 -11.84 -15.63 9.11
C ALA A 151 -11.99 -15.72 10.64
N ALA A 152 -11.07 -16.38 11.32
CA ALA A 152 -11.04 -16.41 12.79
C ALA A 152 -10.73 -15.03 13.41
N ILE A 153 -9.83 -14.24 12.79
CA ILE A 153 -9.49 -12.90 13.25
C ILE A 153 -10.66 -11.92 13.05
N GLU A 154 -11.38 -12.01 11.92
CA GLU A 154 -12.56 -11.18 11.63
C GLU A 154 -13.69 -11.37 12.66
N GLN A 155 -13.73 -12.51 13.37
CA GLN A 155 -14.67 -12.72 14.47
C GLN A 155 -14.26 -12.01 15.77
N GLN A 156 -13.00 -11.60 15.90
CA GLN A 156 -12.41 -11.06 17.13
C GLN A 156 -12.06 -9.57 17.02
N LEU A 157 -11.75 -9.08 15.82
CA LEU A 157 -11.32 -7.72 15.57
C LEU A 157 -12.32 -6.98 14.68
N GLU A 158 -12.45 -5.67 14.92
CA GLU A 158 -13.29 -4.82 14.10
C GLU A 158 -12.69 -4.59 12.71
N THR A 159 -13.49 -4.83 11.68
CA THR A 159 -13.19 -4.42 10.31
C THR A 159 -13.55 -2.95 10.11
N VAL A 160 -12.53 -2.10 10.04
CA VAL A 160 -12.67 -0.66 9.83
C VAL A 160 -12.50 -0.32 8.36
N HIS A 161 -13.51 0.35 7.79
CA HIS A 161 -13.42 0.91 6.44
C HIS A 161 -12.79 2.30 6.51
N VAL A 162 -11.64 2.46 5.85
CA VAL A 162 -10.83 3.66 5.94
C VAL A 162 -11.16 4.58 4.77
N THR A 163 -12.18 5.42 4.94
CA THR A 163 -12.57 6.42 3.93
C THR A 163 -11.66 7.64 4.00
N LEU A 164 -11.20 8.12 2.86
CA LEU A 164 -10.22 9.21 2.74
C LEU A 164 -10.67 10.21 1.67
N GLY A 165 -10.53 11.49 1.97
CA GLY A 165 -10.59 12.56 0.97
C GLY A 165 -9.29 12.68 0.19
N PRO A 166 -9.28 13.34 -0.97
CA PRO A 166 -8.05 13.64 -1.69
C PRO A 166 -7.06 14.41 -0.81
N GLY A 167 -5.85 13.88 -0.69
CA GLY A 167 -4.76 14.44 0.09
C GLY A 167 -4.69 13.95 1.53
N ASP A 168 -5.72 13.24 2.01
CA ASP A 168 -5.65 12.53 3.29
C ASP A 168 -4.64 11.39 3.21
N ALA A 169 -4.02 11.09 4.34
CA ALA A 169 -3.03 10.05 4.45
C ALA A 169 -3.29 9.16 5.66
N ILE A 170 -3.03 7.86 5.49
CA ILE A 170 -3.02 6.90 6.59
C ILE A 170 -1.64 6.29 6.72
N PHE A 171 -1.21 6.11 7.96
CA PHE A 171 0.05 5.47 8.31
C PHE A 171 -0.27 4.14 8.97
N PHE A 172 0.35 3.07 8.51
CA PHE A 172 0.11 1.75 9.06
C PHE A 172 1.36 0.89 9.09
N HIS A 173 1.43 0.06 10.13
CA HIS A 173 2.50 -0.89 10.36
C HIS A 173 2.47 -2.01 9.32
N CYS A 174 3.62 -2.57 8.94
CA CYS A 174 3.72 -3.62 7.92
C CYS A 174 2.97 -4.92 8.25
N ASN A 175 2.65 -5.15 9.54
CA ASN A 175 1.82 -6.27 10.01
C ASN A 175 0.33 -5.93 10.15
N LEU A 176 -0.12 -4.71 9.85
CA LEU A 176 -1.55 -4.43 9.88
C LEU A 176 -2.22 -5.25 8.77
N LEU A 177 -3.16 -6.12 9.14
CA LEU A 177 -3.98 -6.80 8.14
C LEU A 177 -4.86 -5.78 7.46
N HIS A 178 -4.71 -5.70 6.15
CA HIS A 178 -5.46 -4.78 5.32
C HIS A 178 -5.83 -5.44 3.99
N ARG A 179 -6.92 -4.95 3.42
CA ARG A 179 -7.43 -5.34 2.11
C ARG A 179 -8.07 -4.16 1.43
N SER A 180 -8.55 -4.34 0.21
CA SER A 180 -9.50 -3.38 -0.34
C SER A 180 -10.38 -4.04 -1.39
N ASP A 181 -11.66 -3.73 -1.35
CA ASP A 181 -12.62 -4.36 -2.26
C ASP A 181 -12.48 -3.85 -3.70
N ALA A 182 -13.10 -4.59 -4.61
CA ALA A 182 -13.25 -4.21 -6.00
C ALA A 182 -13.95 -2.86 -6.17
N ASN A 183 -13.52 -2.10 -7.18
CA ASN A 183 -14.17 -0.85 -7.53
C ASN A 183 -15.42 -1.10 -8.39
N THR A 184 -16.61 -1.04 -7.78
CA THR A 184 -17.87 -1.40 -8.44
C THR A 184 -18.61 -0.23 -9.09
N LYS A 185 -18.23 1.02 -8.79
CA LYS A 185 -18.96 2.23 -9.18
C LYS A 185 -18.29 3.06 -10.28
N ALA A 186 -17.26 2.51 -10.94
CA ALA A 186 -16.63 3.10 -12.13
C ALA A 186 -15.98 4.50 -11.93
N ARG A 187 -15.78 4.96 -10.70
CA ARG A 187 -15.02 6.17 -10.37
C ARG A 187 -13.57 5.78 -10.10
N PRO A 188 -12.56 6.40 -10.73
CA PRO A 188 -11.16 6.08 -10.46
C PRO A 188 -10.84 6.19 -8.97
N ALA A 189 -10.02 5.27 -8.48
CA ALA A 189 -9.43 5.36 -7.15
C ALA A 189 -7.92 5.15 -7.25
N MET A 190 -7.19 6.27 -7.23
CA MET A 190 -5.73 6.28 -7.24
C MET A 190 -5.17 6.60 -5.86
N GLY A 191 -4.13 5.86 -5.48
CA GLY A 191 -3.40 6.05 -4.24
C GLY A 191 -1.90 5.96 -4.43
N LEU A 192 -1.16 6.80 -3.72
CA LEU A 192 0.30 6.74 -3.62
C LEU A 192 0.67 6.14 -2.26
N ILE A 193 1.36 5.01 -2.26
CA ILE A 193 1.86 4.36 -1.04
C ILE A 193 3.36 4.58 -0.95
N CYS A 194 3.83 5.26 0.09
CA CYS A 194 5.26 5.41 0.39
C CYS A 194 5.63 4.47 1.54
N CYS A 195 6.54 3.53 1.29
CA CYS A 195 6.97 2.55 2.27
C CYS A 195 8.36 2.89 2.79
N TYR A 196 8.55 2.75 4.09
CA TYR A 196 9.80 3.06 4.78
C TYR A 196 10.23 1.89 5.65
N ASN A 197 11.54 1.77 5.81
CA ASN A 197 12.16 0.82 6.71
C ASN A 197 13.04 1.59 7.70
N ALA A 198 13.15 1.11 8.93
CA ALA A 198 14.08 1.68 9.90
C ALA A 198 15.53 1.51 9.40
N ALA A 199 16.36 2.54 9.57
CA ALA A 199 17.77 2.50 9.15
C ALA A 199 18.57 1.36 9.82
N ARG A 200 18.13 0.93 11.00
CA ARG A 200 18.69 -0.21 11.75
C ARG A 200 18.21 -1.60 11.26
N ASN A 201 17.42 -1.68 10.20
CA ASN A 201 16.75 -2.90 9.74
C ASN A 201 17.06 -3.23 8.27
N ASN A 202 18.29 -3.01 7.84
CA ASN A 202 18.71 -3.37 6.49
C ASN A 202 18.51 -4.88 6.22
N PRO A 203 18.09 -5.25 5.00
CA PRO A 203 17.93 -6.65 4.65
C PRO A 203 19.27 -7.40 4.71
N TYR A 204 19.28 -8.65 5.17
CA TYR A 204 20.52 -9.43 5.35
C TYR A 204 21.20 -9.83 4.04
N ARG A 205 20.52 -9.63 2.90
CA ARG A 205 21.07 -9.77 1.55
C ARG A 205 20.42 -8.75 0.64
N GLN A 206 21.11 -8.40 -0.44
CA GLN A 206 20.62 -7.41 -1.40
C GLN A 206 19.50 -8.00 -2.26
N ILE A 207 18.26 -7.76 -1.84
CA ILE A 207 17.04 -8.08 -2.56
C ILE A 207 16.10 -6.87 -2.45
N ARG A 208 15.27 -6.66 -3.47
CA ARG A 208 14.37 -5.52 -3.56
C ARG A 208 12.95 -5.99 -3.85
N HIS A 209 11.99 -5.11 -3.61
CA HIS A 209 10.61 -5.37 -4.00
C HIS A 209 10.54 -5.52 -5.53
N PRO A 210 9.96 -6.62 -6.06
CA PRO A 210 9.77 -6.77 -7.49
C PRO A 210 8.93 -5.63 -8.08
N PRO A 211 9.26 -5.12 -9.27
CA PRO A 211 8.52 -4.04 -9.93
C PRO A 211 7.06 -4.38 -10.29
#